data_AF-A0AAU1ATL1-F1
#
_entry.id   AF-A0AAU1ATL1-F1
#
_cell.length_a   1.000
_cell.length_b   1.000
_cell.length_c   1.000
_cell.angle_alpha   90.00
_cell.angle_beta   90.00
_cell.angle_gamma   90.00
#
_symmetry.space_group_name_H-M   'P 1'
#
loop_
_entity.id
_entity.type
_entity.pdbx_description
1 polymer ?
#
loop_
_entity_poly.entity_id
_entity_poly.type
_entity_poly.pdbx_seq_one_letter_code
_entity_poly.pdbx_strand_id
1 'polypeptide(L)'
;MGLVESPWAAARLAVMAMLLRAKYTQHPQMAQTLLASGDAHIVYVDFDSYWSSAGERASNWIGRLLEVIRSELAAAEAGIALPPVHATDSPAPPGTRGAASEQGA
;
A
#
# COMPACT_ATOMS: atom_id res chain seq x y z
N MET A 1 -27.29 -15.35 -9.72
CA MET A 1 -27.38 -14.06 -8.99
C MET A 1 -26.03 -13.83 -8.33
N GLY A 2 -25.08 -13.19 -9.01
CA GLY A 2 -23.73 -13.00 -8.48
C GLY A 2 -23.73 -11.89 -7.43
N LEU A 3 -23.29 -12.18 -6.22
CA LEU A 3 -23.05 -11.15 -5.21
C LEU A 3 -21.88 -10.30 -5.72
N VAL A 4 -22.17 -9.07 -6.15
CA VAL A 4 -21.13 -8.08 -6.44
C VAL A 4 -20.48 -7.74 -5.11
N GLU A 5 -19.21 -8.11 -4.95
CA GLU A 5 -18.44 -7.69 -3.78
C GLU A 5 -18.41 -6.17 -3.74
N SER A 6 -18.64 -5.60 -2.55
CA SER A 6 -18.61 -4.16 -2.37
C SER A 6 -17.23 -3.61 -2.75
N PRO A 7 -17.14 -2.44 -3.41
CA PRO A 7 -15.87 -1.76 -3.66
C PRO A 7 -15.00 -1.62 -2.40
N TRP A 8 -15.64 -1.55 -1.23
CA TRP A 8 -14.95 -1.57 0.07
C TRP A 8 -14.19 -2.88 0.34
N ALA A 9 -14.79 -4.04 0.04
CA ALA A 9 -14.16 -5.34 0.28
C ALA A 9 -12.87 -5.49 -0.54
N ALA A 10 -12.84 -4.93 -1.76
CA ALA A 10 -11.67 -4.86 -2.61
C ALA A 10 -10.61 -3.84 -2.10
N ALA A 11 -11.04 -2.70 -1.55
CA ALA A 11 -10.14 -1.60 -1.16
C ALA A 11 -9.59 -1.70 0.28
N ARG A 12 -10.24 -2.43 1.19
CA ARG A 12 -9.91 -2.42 2.64
C ARG A 12 -8.44 -2.76 2.95
N LEU A 13 -7.81 -3.66 2.20
CA LEU A 13 -6.40 -4.02 2.40
C LEU A 13 -5.48 -2.86 2.01
N ALA A 14 -5.76 -2.19 0.89
CA ALA A 14 -4.99 -1.03 0.46
C ALA A 14 -5.13 0.13 1.46
N VAL A 15 -6.34 0.40 1.94
CA VAL A 15 -6.59 1.39 2.99
C VAL A 15 -5.82 1.05 4.27
N MET A 16 -5.86 -0.22 4.72
CA MET A 16 -5.13 -0.64 5.90
C MET A 16 -3.61 -0.49 5.74
N ALA A 17 -3.07 -0.84 4.57
CA ALA A 17 -1.66 -0.65 4.25
C ALA A 17 -1.27 0.83 4.33
N MET A 18 -2.08 1.73 3.78
CA MET A 18 -1.85 3.18 3.86
C MET A 18 -1.85 3.68 5.31
N LEU A 19 -2.80 3.22 6.14
CA LEU A 19 -2.88 3.60 7.55
C LEU A 19 -1.67 3.10 8.34
N LEU A 20 -1.23 1.86 8.09
CA LEU A 20 -0.04 1.30 8.74
C LEU A 20 1.22 2.07 8.33
N ARG A 21 1.40 2.38 7.04
CA ARG A 21 2.51 3.24 6.58
C ARG A 21 2.51 4.57 7.32
N ALA A 22 1.37 5.27 7.34
CA ALA A 22 1.24 6.54 8.04
C ALA A 22 1.60 6.40 9.53
N LYS A 23 1.10 5.35 10.21
CA LYS A 23 1.40 5.07 11.62
C LYS A 23 2.89 4.92 11.88
N TYR A 24 3.60 4.09 11.11
CA TYR A 24 5.02 3.83 11.35
C TYR A 24 5.91 4.99 10.93
N THR A 25 5.53 5.77 9.91
CA THR A 25 6.20 7.02 9.56
C THR A 25 6.05 8.08 10.65
N GLN A 26 4.87 8.16 11.28
CA GLN A 26 4.60 9.15 12.34
C GLN A 26 5.21 8.76 13.70
N HIS A 27 5.53 7.48 13.91
CA HIS A 27 6.01 6.96 15.20
C HIS A 27 7.34 6.19 15.06
N PRO A 28 8.50 6.88 15.01
CA PRO A 28 9.81 6.25 14.79
C PRO A 28 10.16 5.16 15.81
N GLN A 29 9.73 5.28 17.07
CA GLN A 29 9.95 4.26 18.10
C GLN A 29 9.20 2.96 17.79
N MET A 30 7.99 3.06 17.23
CA MET A 30 7.24 1.88 16.78
C MET A 30 7.89 1.25 15.55
N ALA A 31 8.42 2.08 14.63
CA ALA A 31 9.15 1.59 13.46
C ALA A 31 10.40 0.81 13.86
N GLN A 32 11.18 1.32 14.83
CA GLN A 32 12.32 0.60 15.39
C GLN A 32 11.91 -0.71 16.06
N THR A 33 10.80 -0.72 16.79
CA THR A 33 10.27 -1.96 17.40
C THR A 33 9.89 -2.99 16.33
N LEU A 34 9.27 -2.54 15.25
CA LEU A 34 8.90 -3.42 14.13
C LEU A 34 10.16 -3.95 13.41
N LEU A 35 11.17 -3.12 13.17
CA LEU A 35 12.44 -3.54 12.58
C LEU A 35 13.20 -4.53 13.49
N ALA A 36 13.16 -4.32 14.81
CA ALA A 36 13.80 -5.19 15.79
C ALA A 36 13.22 -6.61 15.82
N SER A 37 12.04 -6.84 15.26
CA SER A 37 11.51 -8.20 15.08
C SER A 37 12.34 -9.07 14.12
N GLY A 38 13.25 -8.47 13.35
CA GLY A 38 14.04 -9.19 12.35
C GLY A 38 13.12 -9.94 11.40
N ASP A 39 13.48 -11.15 11.00
CA ASP A 39 12.68 -11.99 10.10
C ASP A 39 11.65 -12.87 10.80
N ALA A 40 11.30 -12.55 12.06
CA ALA A 40 10.25 -13.25 12.76
C ALA A 40 8.89 -13.06 12.06
N HIS A 41 8.13 -14.15 11.94
CA HIS A 41 6.77 -14.11 11.43
C HIS A 41 5.86 -13.37 12.40
N ILE A 42 5.11 -12.37 11.92
CA ILE A 42 4.26 -11.53 12.75
C ILE A 42 2.85 -12.11 12.78
N VAL A 43 2.41 -12.52 13.97
CA VAL A 43 1.06 -13.07 14.20
C VAL A 43 0.21 -12.04 14.92
N TYR A 44 -0.89 -11.61 14.30
CA TYR A 44 -1.87 -10.73 14.94
C TYR A 44 -3.04 -11.55 15.49
N VAL A 45 -3.27 -11.51 16.80
CA VAL A 45 -4.24 -12.42 17.47
C VAL A 45 -5.57 -11.75 17.86
N ASP A 46 -5.68 -10.42 17.80
CA ASP A 46 -6.73 -9.67 18.52
C ASP A 46 -7.70 -8.89 17.58
N PHE A 47 -8.26 -9.57 16.57
CA PHE A 47 -9.26 -8.99 15.67
C PHE A 47 -10.19 -10.07 15.09
N ASP A 48 -11.19 -9.67 14.30
CA ASP A 48 -11.98 -10.62 13.51
C ASP A 48 -11.10 -11.58 12.66
N SER A 49 -11.66 -12.72 12.30
CA SER A 49 -10.97 -13.80 11.57
C SER A 49 -10.36 -13.38 10.22
N TYR A 50 -10.79 -12.27 9.62
CA TYR A 50 -10.20 -11.78 8.38
C TYR A 50 -8.87 -11.07 8.66
N TRP A 51 -8.83 -10.22 9.68
CA TRP A 51 -7.65 -9.41 10.00
C TRP A 51 -6.63 -10.13 10.89
N SER A 52 -7.10 -11.02 11.76
CA SER A 52 -6.27 -11.75 12.73
C SER A 52 -5.94 -13.17 12.29
N SER A 53 -5.23 -13.89 13.15
CA SER A 53 -4.89 -15.31 13.08
C SER A 53 -5.86 -16.20 13.89
N ALA A 54 -6.98 -15.65 14.39
CA ALA A 54 -7.93 -16.40 15.19
C ALA A 54 -8.71 -17.45 14.35
N GLY A 55 -8.20 -18.69 14.31
CA GLY A 55 -8.83 -19.86 13.69
C GLY A 55 -8.03 -20.45 12.52
N GLU A 56 -8.31 -21.72 12.15
CA GLU A 56 -7.58 -22.48 11.11
C GLU A 56 -7.62 -21.86 9.69
N ARG A 57 -8.48 -20.87 9.45
CA ARG A 57 -8.64 -20.16 8.17
C ARG A 57 -8.40 -18.64 8.26
N ALA A 58 -7.87 -18.17 9.38
CA ALA A 58 -7.69 -16.75 9.60
C ALA A 58 -6.52 -16.22 8.76
N SER A 59 -6.75 -15.14 8.01
CA SER A 59 -5.83 -14.73 6.94
C SER A 59 -4.59 -13.98 7.43
N ASN A 60 -4.54 -13.61 8.72
CA ASN A 60 -3.46 -12.84 9.34
C ASN A 60 -3.02 -11.64 8.48
N TRP A 61 -4.00 -10.95 7.87
CA TRP A 61 -3.68 -9.88 6.93
C TRP A 61 -2.92 -8.73 7.59
N ILE A 62 -3.18 -8.45 8.87
CA ILE A 62 -2.40 -7.45 9.61
C ILE A 62 -0.94 -7.89 9.76
N GLY A 63 -0.68 -9.14 10.17
CA GLY A 63 0.68 -9.65 10.29
C GLY A 63 1.45 -9.57 8.98
N ARG A 64 0.82 -10.00 7.88
CA ARG A 64 1.39 -9.91 6.53
C ARG A 64 1.67 -8.47 6.09
N LEU A 65 0.73 -7.55 6.36
CA LEU A 65 0.95 -6.14 6.06
C LEU A 65 2.10 -5.56 6.88
N LEU A 66 2.22 -5.90 8.16
CA LEU A 66 3.34 -5.47 9.01
C LEU A 66 4.69 -5.97 8.50
N GLU A 67 4.76 -7.18 7.96
CA GLU A 67 5.97 -7.71 7.32
C GLU A 67 6.33 -6.95 6.04
N VAL A 68 5.34 -6.55 5.24
CA VAL A 68 5.55 -5.65 4.08
C VAL A 68 6.07 -4.30 4.56
N ILE A 69 5.45 -3.68 5.56
CA ILE A 69 5.89 -2.37 6.09
C ILE A 69 7.30 -2.47 6.68
N ARG A 70 7.63 -3.55 7.39
CA ARG A 70 8.98 -3.83 7.89
C ARG A 70 10.01 -3.82 6.75
N SER A 71 9.67 -4.47 5.63
CA SER A 71 10.53 -4.54 4.45
C SER A 71 10.70 -3.16 3.78
N GLU A 72 9.62 -2.37 3.70
CA GLU A 72 9.67 -0.99 3.18
C GLU A 72 10.55 -0.08 4.04
N LEU A 73 10.43 -0.17 5.37
CA LEU A 73 11.27 0.58 6.32
C LEU A 73 12.75 0.16 6.20
N ALA A 74 13.02 -1.14 6.11
CA ALA A 74 14.38 -1.65 5.93
C ALA A 74 15.00 -1.18 4.60
N ALA A 75 14.22 -1.15 3.52
CA ALA A 75 14.66 -0.60 2.25
C ALA A 75 15.01 0.90 2.36
N ALA A 76 14.18 1.68 3.07
CA ALA A 76 14.43 3.09 3.31
C ALA A 76 15.73 3.33 4.11
N GLU A 77 15.98 2.55 5.18
CA GLU A 77 17.23 2.61 5.97
C GLU A 77 18.46 2.24 5.13
N ALA A 78 18.32 1.30 4.20
CA ALA A 78 19.37 0.91 3.27
C ALA A 78 19.56 1.89 2.09
N GLY A 79 18.76 2.97 2.01
CA GLY A 79 18.79 3.91 0.89
C GLY A 79 18.24 3.36 -0.43
N ILE A 80 17.48 2.26 -0.39
CA ILE A 80 16.84 1.63 -1.55
C ILE A 80 15.49 2.32 -1.78
N ALA A 81 15.41 3.15 -2.81
CA ALA A 81 14.16 3.81 -3.20
C ALA A 81 13.20 2.80 -3.86
N LEU A 82 12.06 2.55 -3.22
CA LEU A 82 10.97 1.79 -3.83
C LEU A 82 10.15 2.70 -4.76
N PRO A 83 9.84 2.27 -5.99
CA PRO A 83 9.00 3.05 -6.89
C PRO A 83 7.58 3.17 -6.31
N PRO A 84 6.92 4.34 -6.47
CA PRO A 84 5.54 4.48 -6.04
C PRO A 84 4.64 3.54 -6.86
N VAL A 85 3.75 2.82 -6.17
CA VAL A 85 2.79 1.86 -6.78
C VAL A 85 1.79 2.55 -7.73
N HIS A 86 1.73 3.89 -7.71
CA HIS A 86 0.95 4.72 -8.63
C HIS A 86 1.83 5.63 -9.49
N ALA A 87 2.91 5.11 -10.08
CA ALA A 87 3.64 5.81 -11.15
C ALA A 87 2.82 5.81 -12.46
N THR A 88 1.66 6.46 -12.45
CA THR A 88 0.97 6.93 -13.66
C THR A 88 0.58 8.38 -13.45
N ASP A 89 1.55 9.24 -13.16
CA ASP A 89 1.55 10.54 -13.80
C ASP A 89 2.30 10.37 -15.12
N SER A 90 1.59 9.86 -16.13
CA SER A 90 2.02 10.14 -17.49
C SER A 90 1.81 11.64 -17.69
N PRO A 91 2.85 12.46 -17.91
CA PRO A 91 2.60 13.81 -18.37
C PRO A 91 1.79 13.68 -19.66
N ALA A 92 0.61 14.29 -19.70
CA ALA A 92 -0.17 14.38 -20.93
C ALA A 92 0.76 14.84 -22.06
N PRO A 93 0.74 14.20 -23.25
CA PRO A 93 1.61 14.62 -24.32
C PRO A 93 1.31 16.10 -24.63
N PRO A 94 2.33 16.96 -24.85
CA PRO A 94 2.06 18.30 -25.33
C PRO A 94 1.29 18.16 -26.63
N GLY A 95 0.07 18.69 -26.66
CA GLY A 95 -0.77 18.66 -27.86
C GLY A 95 -0.04 19.33 -29.00
N THR A 96 0.64 18.54 -29.83
CA THR A 96 1.24 19.02 -31.06
C THR A 96 0.18 19.09 -32.15
N ARG A 97 -0.22 20.35 -32.39
CA ARG A 97 -0.23 21.03 -33.70
C ARG A 97 -1.54 21.03 -34.52
N GLY A 98 -1.82 22.22 -35.04
CA GLY A 98 -2.63 22.49 -36.24
C GLY A 98 -3.04 23.97 -36.27
N ALA A 99 -2.14 24.92 -36.50
CA ALA A 99 -1.90 25.47 -37.84
C ALA A 99 -3.09 25.30 -38.79
N ALA A 100 -3.99 26.27 -38.80
CA ALA A 100 -4.85 26.59 -39.94
C ALA A 100 -4.86 28.12 -40.09
N SER A 101 -3.83 28.63 -40.74
CA SER A 101 -3.99 29.78 -41.62
C SER A 101 -4.77 29.26 -42.82
N GLU A 102 -5.90 29.88 -43.19
CA GLU A 102 -6.35 30.02 -44.59
C GLU A 102 -7.56 30.97 -44.69
N GLN A 103 -7.34 32.06 -45.46
CA GLN A 103 -8.25 32.73 -46.42
C GLN A 103 -9.56 33.38 -45.88
N GLY A 104 -9.94 34.62 -46.19
CA GLY A 104 -9.72 35.38 -47.42
C GLY A 104 -11.03 35.42 -48.24
N ALA A 105 -11.92 36.37 -47.95
CA ALA A 105 -12.91 36.98 -48.85
C ALA A 105 -13.65 38.12 -48.13
#